data_AF-A0A352DP53-F1
#
_entry.id   AF-A0A352DP53-F1
#
_cell.length_a   1.000
_cell.length_b   1.000
_cell.length_c   1.000
_cell.angle_alpha   90.00
_cell.angle_beta   90.00
_cell.angle_gamma   90.00
#
_symmetry.space_group_name_H-M   'P 1'
#
loop_
_entity.id
_entity.type
_entity.pdbx_description
1 polymer ?
#
loop_
_entity_poly.entity_id
_entity_poly.type
_entity_poly.pdbx_seq_one_letter_code
_entity_poly.pdbx_strand_id
1 'polypeptide(L)' 'MKHGKKYVDSAKAVDYTKLYESAEALDLVCKNAKAKFDETIEAHIRLGVDSRHADQ' A
#
# COMPACT_ATOMS: atom_id res chain seq x y z
N MET A 1 5.45 5.13 16.46
CA MET A 1 4.62 6.34 16.27
C MET A 1 3.18 5.99 16.59
N LYS A 2 2.40 6.90 17.18
CA LYS A 2 1.00 6.63 17.52
C LYS A 2 0.12 7.06 16.33
N HIS A 3 -0.51 6.11 15.66
CA HIS A 3 -1.37 6.40 14.51
C HIS A 3 -2.80 6.72 14.93
N GLY A 4 -3.52 7.51 14.12
CA GLY A 4 -4.92 7.83 14.35
C GLY A 4 -5.85 6.62 14.15
N LYS A 5 -7.05 6.67 14.72
CA LYS A 5 -8.02 5.57 14.70
C LYS A 5 -8.33 5.04 13.29
N LYS A 6 -8.55 5.95 12.32
CA LYS A 6 -8.82 5.59 10.92
C LYS A 6 -7.70 4.73 10.29
N TYR A 7 -6.45 5.09 10.55
CA TYR A 7 -5.28 4.35 10.06
C TYR A 7 -5.21 2.97 10.69
N VAL A 8 -5.37 2.88 12.02
CA VAL A 8 -5.34 1.61 12.75
C VAL A 8 -6.43 0.66 12.25
N ASP A 9 -7.64 1.18 11.97
CA ASP A 9 -8.74 0.38 11.45
C ASP A 9 -8.48 -0.10 10.01
N SER A 10 -7.91 0.73 9.14
CA SER A 10 -7.55 0.31 7.77
C SER A 10 -6.37 -0.68 7.76
N ALA A 11 -5.39 -0.51 8.64
CA ALA A 11 -4.24 -1.42 8.75
C ALA A 11 -4.64 -2.84 9.19
N LYS A 12 -5.68 -2.98 10.04
CA LYS A 12 -6.21 -4.28 10.45
C LYS A 12 -6.88 -5.06 9.30
N ALA A 13 -7.34 -4.36 8.26
CA ALA A 13 -7.96 -5.00 7.10
C ALA A 13 -6.93 -5.58 6.11
N VAL A 14 -5.64 -5.26 6.30
CA VAL A 14 -4.54 -5.73 5.45
C VAL A 14 -3.81 -6.88 6.16
N ASP A 15 -3.68 -8.02 5.47
CA ASP A 15 -2.84 -9.13 5.90
C ASP A 15 -1.48 -9.05 5.22
N TYR A 16 -0.44 -8.72 5.97
CA TYR A 16 0.93 -8.58 5.45
C TYR A 16 1.58 -9.91 5.03
N THR A 17 1.00 -11.05 5.39
CA THR A 17 1.50 -12.38 5.02
C THR A 17 0.86 -12.92 3.75
N LYS A 18 -0.28 -12.35 3.35
CA LYS A 18 -1.02 -12.75 2.15
C LYS A 18 -0.48 -12.02 0.91
N LEU A 19 -0.21 -12.78 -0.15
CA LEU A 19 -0.03 -12.21 -1.48
C LEU A 19 -1.40 -11.99 -2.12
N TYR A 20 -1.75 -10.73 -2.36
CA TYR A 20 -3.01 -10.34 -2.98
C TYR A 20 -2.88 -10.33 -4.50
N GLU A 21 -3.89 -10.87 -5.19
CA GLU A 21 -4.06 -10.65 -6.62
C GLU A 21 -4.42 -9.19 -6.92
N SER A 22 -4.05 -8.70 -8.10
CA SER A 22 -4.16 -7.27 -8.43
C SER A 22 -5.57 -6.70 -8.25
N ALA A 23 -6.60 -7.46 -8.63
CA ALA A 23 -8.00 -7.04 -8.48
C ALA A 23 -8.43 -6.97 -7.00
N GLU A 24 -7.98 -7.92 -6.18
CA GLU A 24 -8.27 -7.95 -4.74
C GLU A 24 -7.56 -6.80 -4.02
N ALA A 25 -6.31 -6.52 -4.39
CA ALA A 25 -5.53 -5.42 -3.85
C ALA A 25 -6.18 -4.06 -4.15
N LEU A 26 -6.65 -3.84 -5.39
CA LEU A 26 -7.32 -2.60 -5.79
C LEU A 26 -8.62 -2.36 -5.02
N ASP A 27 -9.46 -3.39 -4.90
CA ASP A 27 -10.71 -3.30 -4.13
C ASP A 27 -10.44 -2.99 -2.64
N LEU A 28 -9.42 -3.63 -2.07
CA LEU A 28 -9.00 -3.39 -0.68
C LEU A 28 -8.49 -1.95 -0.48
N VAL A 29 -7.67 -1.42 -1.39
CA VAL A 29 -7.15 -0.05 -1.32
C VAL A 29 -8.29 0.96 -1.40
N CYS A 30 -9.21 0.79 -2.35
CA CYS A 30 -10.38 1.67 -2.49
C CYS A 30 -11.29 1.65 -1.25
N LYS A 31 -11.49 0.49 -0.62
CA LYS A 31 -12.27 0.37 0.64
C LYS A 31 -11.58 1.03 1.83
N ASN A 32 -10.25 1.10 1.81
CA ASN A 32 -9.45 1.66 2.89
C ASN A 32 -9.22 3.18 2.76
N ALA A 33 -9.57 3.79 1.63
CA ALA A 33 -9.60 5.24 1.43
C ALA A 33 -10.68 5.87 2.33
N LYS A 34 -10.25 6.52 3.42
CA LYS A 34 -11.13 7.10 4.47
C LYS A 34 -10.93 8.59 4.65
N ALA A 35 -10.10 9.22 3.82
CA ALA A 35 -9.96 10.65 3.77
C ALA A 35 -11.21 11.29 3.14
N LYS A 36 -11.32 12.61 3.27
CA LYS A 36 -12.45 13.40 2.73
C LYS A 36 -12.13 14.02 1.37
N PHE A 37 -11.08 13.55 0.70
CA PHE A 37 -10.59 14.04 -0.58
C PHE A 37 -10.26 12.83 -1.46
N ASP A 38 -10.03 13.08 -2.75
CA ASP A 38 -9.68 12.03 -3.71
C ASP A 38 -8.22 11.59 -3.50
N GLU A 39 -8.04 10.40 -2.93
CA GLU A 39 -6.74 9.86 -2.52
C GLU A 39 -5.97 9.31 -3.73
N THR A 40 -4.66 9.54 -3.79
CA THR A 40 -3.80 8.96 -4.83
C THR A 40 -3.33 7.57 -4.42
N ILE A 41 -3.47 6.59 -5.32
CA ILE A 41 -2.97 5.24 -5.13
C ILE A 41 -1.49 5.19 -5.57
N GLU A 42 -0.62 4.74 -4.67
CA GLU A 42 0.81 4.55 -4.95
C GLU A 42 1.17 3.06 -5.00
N ALA A 43 2.14 2.71 -5.85
CA ALA A 43 2.70 1.38 -5.94
C ALA A 43 4.19 1.41 -5.60
N HIS A 44 4.59 0.67 -4.57
CA HIS A 44 5.98 0.53 -4.17
C HIS A 44 6.56 -0.76 -4.73
N ILE A 45 7.54 -0.63 -5.62
CA ILE A 45 8.21 -1.76 -6.26
C ILE A 45 9.67 -1.73 -5.86
N ARG A 46 10.13 -2.79 -5.16
CA ARG A 46 11.55 -2.96 -4.85
C ARG A 46 12.23 -3.57 -6.07
N LEU A 47 12.92 -2.74 -6.84
CA LEU A 47 13.73 -3.17 -7.97
C LEU A 47 14.99 -3.89 -7.45
N GLY A 48 15.26 -5.09 -7.97
CA GLY A 48 16.41 -5.91 -7.57
C GLY A 48 17.75 -5.46 -8.19
N VAL A 49 17.85 -4.21 -8.59
CA VAL A 49 19.02 -3.61 -9.27
C VAL A 49 19.99 -3.03 -8.24
N ASP A 50 21.30 -3.09 -8.55
CA ASP A 50 22.32 -2.45 -7.71
C ASP A 50 22.40 -0.95 -8.05
N SER A 51 21.86 -0.11 -7.16
CA SER A 51 21.80 1.35 -7.32
C SER A 51 23.16 2.04 -7.41
N ARG A 52 24.28 1.31 -7.30
CA ARG A 52 25.65 1.83 -7.38
C ARG A 52 26.29 1.70 -8.76
N HIS A 53 25.68 0.98 -9.70
CA HIS A 53 26.17 0.84 -11.06
C HIS A 53 25.23 1.56 -12.02
N ALA A 54 25.71 2.61 -12.69
CA ALA A 54 24.91 3.48 -13.55
C ALA A 54 24.39 2.80 -14.83
N ASP A 55 24.87 1.60 -15.14
CA ASP A 55 24.43 0.81 -16.30
C ASP A 55 23.22 -0.10 -15.99
N GLN A 56 22.66 -0.03 -14.76
CA GLN A 56 21.37 -0.62 -14.39
C GLN A 56 20.42 0.40 -13.75
#